data_AF-A0A3C0QRG8-F1
#
_entry.id   AF-A0A3C0QRG8-F1
#
_cell.length_a   1.000
_cell.length_b   1.000
_cell.length_c   1.000
_cell.angle_alpha   90.00
_cell.angle_beta   90.00
_cell.angle_gamma   90.00
#
_symmetry.space_group_name_H-M   'P 1'
#
loop_
_entity.id
_entity.type
_entity.pdbx_description
1 polymer ?
#
loop_
_entity_poly.entity_id
_entity_poly.type
_entity_poly.pdbx_seq_one_letter_code
_entity_poly.pdbx_strand_id
1 'polypeptide(L)'
;MSENASQVADIMYKLAGCPVVVFDRDHVVATSGVTKREFQERRVSPELEELMEARRQFFAEDGSRKFYPVEGVEQSSIAATPILTAGDVTGAVAFLSNGRTQTASELQKSLVNAAAQFLGRQVE
;
A
#
# COMPACT_ATOMS: atom_id res chain seq x y z
N MET A 1 -8.18 -12.51 -6.10
CA MET A 1 -7.38 -11.44 -5.45
C MET A 1 -7.58 -10.06 -6.08
N SER A 2 -7.49 -9.89 -7.41
CA SER A 2 -7.51 -8.55 -8.04
C SER A 2 -8.83 -7.76 -7.90
N GLU A 3 -9.99 -8.42 -7.91
CA GLU A 3 -11.29 -7.72 -7.78
C GLU A 3 -11.48 -7.10 -6.39
N ASN A 4 -11.23 -7.87 -5.34
CA ASN A 4 -11.24 -7.38 -3.95
C ASN A 4 -10.18 -6.30 -3.71
N ALA A 5 -8.97 -6.47 -4.27
CA ALA A 5 -7.91 -5.47 -4.17
C ALA A 5 -8.33 -4.13 -4.79
N SER A 6 -9.01 -4.16 -5.94
CA SER A 6 -9.51 -2.95 -6.61
C SER A 6 -10.61 -2.26 -5.79
N GLN A 7 -11.57 -3.03 -5.27
CA GLN A 7 -12.64 -2.48 -4.42
C GLN A 7 -12.08 -1.86 -3.13
N VAL A 8 -11.12 -2.52 -2.48
CA VAL A 8 -10.44 -2.00 -1.30
C VAL A 8 -9.70 -0.69 -1.62
N ALA A 9 -8.94 -0.65 -2.72
CA ALA A 9 -8.23 0.55 -3.14
C ALA A 9 -9.20 1.73 -3.38
N ASP A 10 -10.32 1.49 -4.05
CA ASP A 10 -11.32 2.52 -4.33
C ASP A 10 -12.02 3.04 -3.07
N ILE A 11 -12.38 2.15 -2.13
CA ILE A 11 -12.99 2.54 -0.86
C ILE A 11 -12.00 3.36 -0.03
N MET A 12 -10.76 2.88 0.10
CA MET A 12 -9.71 3.58 0.84
C MET A 12 -9.42 4.97 0.25
N TYR A 13 -9.34 5.09 -1.08
CA TYR A 13 -9.15 6.38 -1.74
C TYR A 13 -10.31 7.35 -1.47
N LYS A 14 -11.57 6.87 -1.56
CA LYS A 14 -12.76 7.69 -1.26
C LYS A 14 -12.81 8.17 0.19
N LEU A 15 -12.36 7.34 1.14
CA LEU A 15 -12.40 7.67 2.57
C LEU A 15 -11.24 8.57 3.01
N ALA A 16 -10.03 8.34 2.51
CA ALA A 16 -8.81 8.99 2.98
C ALA A 16 -8.27 10.08 2.05
N GLY A 17 -8.77 10.18 0.81
CA GLY A 17 -8.33 11.18 -0.18
C GLY A 17 -6.86 11.08 -0.59
N CYS A 18 -6.23 9.94 -0.33
CA CYS A 18 -4.83 9.66 -0.66
C CYS A 18 -4.78 8.48 -1.62
N PRO A 19 -3.97 8.56 -2.70
CA PRO A 19 -3.89 7.46 -3.65
C PRO A 19 -3.49 6.15 -2.97
N VAL A 20 -3.95 5.04 -3.50
CA VAL A 20 -3.79 3.70 -2.90
C VAL A 20 -3.16 2.79 -3.92
N VAL A 21 -2.24 1.95 -3.45
CA VAL A 21 -1.64 0.86 -4.23
C VAL A 21 -1.72 -0.43 -3.41
N VAL A 22 -2.16 -1.50 -4.05
CA VAL A 22 -2.16 -2.86 -3.50
C VAL A 22 -1.21 -3.69 -4.33
N PHE A 23 -0.41 -4.49 -3.63
CA PHE A 23 0.64 -5.33 -4.19
C PHE A 23 0.33 -6.79 -3.86
N ASP A 24 0.68 -7.70 -4.78
CA ASP A 24 1.06 -9.04 -4.37
C ASP A 24 2.53 -9.04 -3.89
N ARG A 25 3.24 -10.17 -3.93
CA ARG A 25 4.64 -10.23 -3.54
C ARG A 25 5.59 -9.51 -4.50
N ASP A 26 5.22 -9.40 -5.77
CA ASP A 26 6.13 -9.05 -6.85
C ASP A 26 5.70 -7.77 -7.56
N HIS A 27 4.40 -7.52 -7.71
CA HIS A 27 3.86 -6.48 -8.56
C HIS A 27 2.65 -5.75 -7.95
N VAL A 28 2.38 -4.58 -8.50
CA VAL A 28 1.13 -3.84 -8.28
C VAL A 28 -0.05 -4.60 -8.90
N VAL A 29 -1.04 -4.95 -8.07
CA VAL A 29 -2.26 -5.66 -8.49
C VAL A 29 -3.51 -4.78 -8.54
N ALA A 30 -3.52 -3.66 -7.81
CA ALA A 30 -4.60 -2.68 -7.87
C ALA A 30 -4.13 -1.29 -7.46
N THR A 31 -4.82 -0.27 -7.97
CA THR A 31 -4.53 1.14 -7.65
C THR A 31 -5.80 1.97 -7.66
N SER A 32 -5.85 3.03 -6.86
CA SER A 32 -6.87 4.07 -6.95
C SER A 32 -6.27 5.46 -6.70
N GLY A 33 -6.76 6.49 -7.38
CA GLY A 33 -6.25 7.87 -7.25
C GLY A 33 -4.90 8.15 -7.94
N VAL A 34 -4.39 7.23 -8.77
CA VAL A 34 -3.19 7.40 -9.62
C VAL A 34 -3.47 7.05 -11.08
N THR A 35 -2.56 7.42 -11.99
CA THR A 35 -2.61 7.00 -13.39
C THR A 35 -2.33 5.51 -13.51
N LYS A 36 -3.36 4.68 -13.73
CA LYS A 36 -3.23 3.22 -13.80
C LYS A 36 -2.09 2.74 -14.71
N ARG A 37 -1.89 3.38 -15.87
CA ARG A 37 -0.84 3.04 -16.83
C ARG A 37 0.59 3.16 -16.26
N GLU A 38 0.80 4.05 -15.30
CA GLU A 38 2.13 4.26 -14.71
C GLU A 38 2.50 3.18 -13.68
N PHE A 39 1.47 2.59 -13.04
CA PHE A 39 1.61 1.68 -11.91
C PHE A 39 1.30 0.22 -12.24
N GLN A 40 0.44 -0.05 -13.23
CA GLN A 40 0.01 -1.40 -13.56
C GLN A 40 1.20 -2.31 -13.87
N GLU A 41 1.27 -3.46 -13.20
CA GLU A 41 2.33 -4.46 -13.34
C GLU A 41 3.75 -3.93 -13.06
N ARG A 42 3.88 -2.75 -12.43
CA ARG A 42 5.16 -2.32 -11.87
C ARG A 42 5.54 -3.23 -10.71
N ARG A 43 6.84 -3.48 -10.58
CA ARG A 43 7.39 -4.27 -9.49
C ARG A 43 7.32 -3.54 -8.16
N VAL A 44 7.24 -4.31 -7.08
CA VAL A 44 7.54 -3.82 -5.73
C VAL A 44 8.97 -3.25 -5.70
N SER A 45 9.20 -2.19 -4.92
CA SER A 45 10.56 -1.69 -4.74
C SER A 45 11.35 -2.59 -3.77
N PRO A 46 12.70 -2.54 -3.80
CA PRO A 46 13.51 -3.23 -2.80
C PRO A 46 13.19 -2.81 -1.35
N GLU A 47 12.82 -1.55 -1.14
CA GLU A 47 12.43 -1.05 0.19
C GLU A 47 11.10 -1.65 0.67
N LEU A 48 10.16 -1.90 -0.25
CA LEU A 48 8.91 -2.60 0.05
C LEU A 48 9.12 -4.10 0.25
N GLU A 49 10.01 -4.72 -0.53
CA GLU A 49 10.44 -6.12 -0.32
C GLU A 49 11.00 -6.30 1.10
N GLU A 50 11.95 -5.46 1.52
CA GLU A 50 12.51 -5.50 2.87
C GLU A 50 11.44 -5.28 3.96
N LEU A 51 10.52 -4.34 3.75
CA LEU A 51 9.41 -4.07 4.68
C LEU A 51 8.47 -5.29 4.82
N MET A 52 8.16 -5.94 3.71
CA MET A 52 7.36 -7.16 3.65
C MET A 52 8.07 -8.32 4.35
N GLU A 53 9.34 -8.59 4.04
CA GLU A 53 10.15 -9.63 4.68
C GLU A 53 10.27 -9.44 6.19
N ALA A 54 10.51 -8.19 6.62
CA ALA A 54 10.61 -7.84 8.03
C ALA A 54 9.25 -7.83 8.76
N ARG A 55 8.13 -7.97 8.03
CA ARG A 55 6.75 -7.90 8.55
C ARG A 55 6.48 -6.62 9.33
N ARG A 56 7.07 -5.50 8.88
CA ARG A 56 6.95 -4.20 9.54
C ARG A 56 5.95 -3.32 8.84
N GLN A 57 5.44 -2.34 9.57
CA GLN A 57 4.59 -1.29 9.03
C GLN A 57 5.42 -0.02 8.86
N PHE A 58 5.10 0.76 7.84
CA PHE A 58 5.63 2.10 7.66
C PHE A 58 4.50 3.10 7.85
N PHE A 59 4.76 4.14 8.63
CA PHE A 59 3.91 5.32 8.75
C PHE A 59 4.80 6.55 8.64
N ALA A 60 4.49 7.44 7.71
CA ALA A 60 5.25 8.67 7.54
C ALA A 60 5.07 9.56 8.77
N GLU A 61 6.18 10.16 9.19
CA GLU A 61 6.26 11.18 10.23
C GLU A 61 6.96 12.42 9.67
N ASP A 62 6.76 13.57 10.31
CA ASP A 62 7.42 14.80 9.89
C ASP A 62 8.95 14.65 9.95
N GLY A 63 9.64 15.08 8.90
CA GLY A 63 11.09 14.90 8.73
C GLY A 63 11.56 13.46 8.48
N SER A 64 10.66 12.47 8.38
CA SER A 64 11.05 11.09 8.08
C SER A 64 11.58 10.91 6.65
N ARG A 65 12.43 9.89 6.46
CA ARG A 65 12.88 9.49 5.12
C ARG A 65 11.66 9.07 4.30
N LYS A 66 11.61 9.54 3.04
CA LYS A 66 10.61 9.09 2.06
C LYS A 66 10.78 7.59 1.79
N PHE A 67 9.68 6.87 1.88
CA PHE A 67 9.57 5.46 1.50
C PHE A 67 8.92 5.35 0.13
N TYR A 68 9.52 4.62 -0.82
CA TYR A 68 9.00 4.50 -2.19
C TYR A 68 8.58 3.06 -2.45
N PRO A 69 7.26 2.74 -2.52
CA PRO A 69 6.81 1.35 -2.56
C PRO A 69 6.86 0.70 -3.96
N VAL A 70 6.99 1.47 -5.04
CA VAL A 70 6.91 0.97 -6.42
C VAL A 70 8.24 1.24 -7.13
N GLU A 71 8.79 0.22 -7.80
CA GLU A 71 10.04 0.35 -8.53
C GLU A 71 9.90 1.35 -9.69
N GLY A 72 10.81 2.34 -9.74
CA GLY A 72 10.87 3.33 -10.81
C GLY A 72 9.77 4.40 -10.77
N VAL A 73 9.02 4.52 -9.67
CA VAL A 73 8.00 5.57 -9.49
C VAL A 73 8.40 6.50 -8.35
N GLU A 74 8.56 7.79 -8.65
CA GLU A 74 8.95 8.82 -7.69
C GLU A 74 7.76 9.34 -6.85
N GLN A 75 6.92 8.43 -6.36
CA GLN A 75 5.81 8.77 -5.48
C GLN A 75 5.95 8.04 -4.15
N SER A 76 6.22 8.79 -3.08
CA SER A 76 6.44 8.22 -1.76
C SER A 76 5.15 7.77 -1.08
N SER A 77 5.24 6.80 -0.19
CA SER A 77 4.16 6.35 0.69
C SER A 77 3.97 7.29 1.88
N ILE A 78 2.75 7.33 2.41
CA ILE A 78 2.45 7.87 3.74
C ILE A 78 2.15 6.74 4.75
N ALA A 79 1.73 5.56 4.28
CA ALA A 79 1.51 4.41 5.12
C ALA A 79 1.62 3.13 4.28
N ALA A 80 2.29 2.10 4.78
CA ALA A 80 2.37 0.79 4.12
C ALA A 80 2.33 -0.35 5.14
N THR A 81 1.49 -1.35 4.90
CA THR A 81 1.35 -2.53 5.77
C THR A 81 1.37 -3.81 4.92
N PRO A 82 2.17 -4.82 5.29
CA PRO A 82 2.15 -6.14 4.65
C PRO A 82 0.80 -6.83 4.85
N ILE A 83 0.37 -7.58 3.84
CA ILE A 83 -0.78 -8.48 3.89
C ILE A 83 -0.27 -9.83 4.37
N LEU A 84 -0.85 -10.36 5.44
CA LEU A 84 -0.51 -11.69 5.97
C LEU A 84 -1.68 -12.66 5.80
N THR A 85 -1.39 -13.83 5.24
CA THR A 85 -2.31 -14.95 5.09
C THR A 85 -1.69 -16.17 5.75
N ALA A 86 -2.36 -16.75 6.75
CA ALA A 86 -1.87 -17.92 7.49
C ALA A 86 -0.41 -17.78 8.03
N GLY A 87 0.04 -16.55 8.28
CA GLY A 87 1.39 -16.26 8.76
C GLY A 87 2.43 -16.01 7.67
N ASP A 88 2.06 -16.12 6.40
CA ASP A 88 2.90 -15.79 5.24
C ASP A 88 2.54 -14.42 4.66
N VAL A 89 3.54 -13.69 4.18
CA VAL A 89 3.35 -12.36 3.58
C VAL A 89 2.93 -12.52 2.12
N THR A 90 1.69 -12.22 1.77
CA THR A 90 1.15 -12.42 0.41
C THR A 90 1.17 -11.15 -0.44
N GLY A 91 1.51 -10.01 0.16
CA GLY A 91 1.65 -8.73 -0.54
C GLY A 91 1.65 -7.56 0.44
N ALA A 92 1.22 -6.39 -0.02
CA ALA A 92 1.13 -5.18 0.81
C ALA A 92 0.01 -4.24 0.36
N VAL A 93 -0.41 -3.36 1.26
CA VAL A 93 -1.28 -2.22 0.94
C VAL A 93 -0.54 -0.94 1.33
N ALA A 94 -0.55 0.07 0.45
CA ALA A 94 0.07 1.36 0.71
C ALA A 94 -0.85 2.53 0.33
N PHE A 95 -0.84 3.57 1.17
CA PHE A 95 -1.26 4.91 0.78
C PHE A 95 -0.06 5.68 0.24
N LEU A 96 -0.22 6.34 -0.89
CA LEU A 96 0.76 7.26 -1.44
C LEU A 96 0.52 8.68 -0.94
N SER A 97 1.59 9.48 -0.93
CA SER A 97 1.50 10.91 -0.71
C SER A 97 0.75 11.56 -1.87
N ASN A 98 -0.09 12.54 -1.52
CA ASN A 98 -0.78 13.43 -2.44
C ASN A 98 -0.12 14.83 -2.48
N GLY A 99 1.12 14.96 -1.98
CA GLY A 99 1.86 16.22 -1.89
C GLY A 99 1.46 17.14 -0.74
N ARG A 100 0.39 16.82 0.01
CA ARG A 100 -0.10 17.63 1.15
C ARG A 100 0.10 16.93 2.48
N THR A 101 0.00 15.61 2.50
CA THR A 101 0.15 14.81 3.72
C THR A 101 1.61 14.44 3.94
N GLN A 102 2.18 14.94 5.03
CA GLN A 102 3.55 14.62 5.48
C GLN A 102 3.58 13.56 6.58
N THR A 103 2.49 13.44 7.35
CA THR A 103 2.35 12.49 8.46
C THR A 103 1.11 11.62 8.27
N ALA A 104 1.22 10.33 8.57
CA ALA A 104 0.07 9.43 8.56
C ALA A 104 -0.91 9.78 9.68
N SER A 105 -2.15 10.08 9.31
CA SER A 105 -3.27 10.25 10.26
C SER A 105 -3.73 8.91 10.82
N GLU A 106 -4.40 8.94 11.98
CA GLU A 106 -5.00 7.75 12.59
C GLU A 106 -6.01 7.05 11.69
N LEU A 107 -6.75 7.80 10.86
CA LEU A 107 -7.63 7.24 9.84
C LEU A 107 -6.84 6.39 8.82
N GLN A 108 -5.73 6.92 8.29
CA GLN A 108 -4.91 6.23 7.29
C GLN A 108 -4.24 4.98 7.89
N LYS A 109 -3.71 5.09 9.11
CA LYS A 109 -3.14 3.95 9.85
C LYS A 109 -4.18 2.84 10.06
N SER A 110 -5.38 3.21 10.50
CA SER A 110 -6.48 2.28 10.73
C SER A 110 -6.95 1.62 9.44
N LEU A 111 -7.12 2.39 8.37
CA LEU A 111 -7.58 1.89 7.06
C LEU A 111 -6.57 0.95 6.42
N VAL A 112 -5.27 1.29 6.41
CA VAL A 112 -4.26 0.41 5.79
C VAL A 112 -4.14 -0.92 6.54
N ASN A 113 -4.27 -0.89 7.87
CA ASN A 113 -4.25 -2.10 8.70
C ASN A 113 -5.51 -2.94 8.50
N ALA A 114 -6.69 -2.31 8.44
CA ALA A 114 -7.94 -3.01 8.17
C ALA A 114 -7.95 -3.64 6.77
N ALA A 115 -7.46 -2.93 5.77
CA ALA A 115 -7.32 -3.42 4.40
C ALA A 115 -6.40 -4.64 4.32
N ALA A 116 -5.22 -4.57 4.93
CA ALA A 116 -4.29 -5.68 4.95
C ALA A 116 -4.87 -6.93 5.65
N GLN A 117 -5.58 -6.76 6.77
CA GLN A 117 -6.26 -7.85 7.46
C GLN A 117 -7.41 -8.45 6.64
N PHE A 118 -8.19 -7.61 5.97
CA PHE A 118 -9.30 -8.05 5.13
C PHE A 118 -8.80 -8.85 3.93
N LEU A 119 -7.82 -8.33 3.20
CA LEU A 119 -7.23 -8.99 2.04
C LEU A 119 -6.50 -10.28 2.44
N GLY A 120 -5.86 -10.30 3.61
CA GLY A 120 -5.17 -11.48 4.14
C GLY A 120 -6.10 -12.66 4.45
N ARG A 121 -7.38 -12.40 4.69
CA ARG A 121 -8.44 -13.42 4.92
C ARG A 121 -9.09 -13.93 3.64
N GLN A 122 -8.93 -13.22 2.52
CA GLN A 122 -9.63 -13.48 1.26
C GLN A 122 -8.81 -14.33 0.27
N VAL A 123 -7.90 -15.16 0.78
CA VAL A 123 -7.17 -16.15 -0.03
C VAL A 123 -7.82 -17.52 0.20
N GLU A 124 -9.05 -17.64 -0.31
CA GLU A 124 -9.73 -18.89 -0.70
C GLU A 124 -10.43 -18.65 -2.03
#